data_AF-Q59PP0-F1
#
_entry.id   AF-Q59PP0-F1
#
_cell.length_a   1.000
_cell.length_b   1.000
_cell.length_c   1.000
_cell.angle_alpha   90.00
_cell.angle_beta   90.00
_cell.angle_gamma   90.00
#
_symmetry.space_group_name_H-M   'P 1'
#
loop_
_entity.id
_entity.type
_entity.pdbx_description
1 polymer ?
#
loop_
_entity_poly.entity_id
_entity_poly.type
_entity_poly.pdbx_seq_one_letter_code
_entity_poly.pdbx_strand_id
1 'polypeptide(L)'
;MLDELSYKVLTNLETSYERKQPLGSKLIDRYTLTIDQSTVAQQSYFEQIIPAINRILMNSEAHVIDPDNVLIRLLPEILSHLSFEQILMYYPNDFILHFLFEEKLENVSVICLEVILLNLQEPETLQFLRDNNVISRLLREVYFKKTPISVLNKIERLITVLNGIEEINLLESCLPILKKIRDQGNTVLLSRYLDLVNLLLRYLPEFSPHLYSFTKQEFLKYQDDPLFLILLIQFYVKLVRLKAPVDLSLPLSDILSLYDKFDLLVKNEVVELVAQLSFTQSYTDILFKSQIFKTHNLLEVFEKTENSDIRLLSKANPQVIYELNNSIYPDVLAHLNLFTNNLYFPILLNFMSSTTIFYQLKLHLNNEKLSQLPMDKLFKLLLEMSTHNHSKEHLFNNLPTIMSTNLLETEDLRNNELWNLKLEILQNLLNDDSVPGFEFWHQELTRNYELMTFGRVFRNAAPRVDIIDETA
;
A
#
# COMPACT_ATOMS: atom_id res chain seq x y z
N MET A 1 -12.84 -37.35 29.94
CA MET A 1 -12.46 -36.42 31.03
C MET A 1 -11.61 -35.33 30.42
N LEU A 2 -11.79 -34.10 30.88
CA LEU A 2 -10.99 -32.96 30.44
C LEU A 2 -9.55 -33.09 30.99
N ASP A 3 -8.57 -32.54 30.27
CA ASP A 3 -7.22 -32.38 30.82
C ASP A 3 -7.20 -31.41 32.01
N GLU A 4 -6.10 -31.41 32.76
CA GLU A 4 -5.97 -30.61 33.99
C GLU A 4 -6.15 -29.10 33.76
N LEU A 5 -5.64 -28.56 32.65
CA LEU A 5 -5.72 -27.13 32.35
C LEU A 5 -7.12 -26.75 31.88
N SER A 6 -7.71 -27.54 30.99
CA SER A 6 -9.10 -27.36 30.55
C SER A 6 -10.09 -27.43 31.72
N TYR A 7 -9.89 -28.38 32.63
CA TYR A 7 -10.72 -28.50 33.85
C TYR A 7 -10.57 -27.28 34.78
N LYS A 8 -9.34 -26.78 34.98
CA LYS A 8 -9.08 -25.57 35.77
C LYS A 8 -9.76 -24.33 35.17
N VAL A 9 -9.73 -24.21 33.85
CA VAL A 9 -10.40 -23.11 33.13
C VAL A 9 -11.91 -23.20 33.30
N LEU A 10 -12.50 -24.38 33.04
CA LEU A 10 -13.93 -24.59 33.24
C LEU A 10 -14.38 -24.23 34.66
N THR A 11 -13.66 -24.73 35.68
CA THR A 11 -13.92 -24.43 37.09
C THR A 11 -13.81 -22.92 37.36
N ASN A 12 -12.82 -22.24 36.75
CA ASN A 12 -12.67 -20.79 36.89
C ASN A 12 -13.84 -20.03 36.26
N LEU A 13 -14.31 -20.43 35.08
CA LEU A 13 -15.48 -19.84 34.42
C LEU A 13 -16.72 -19.97 35.31
N GLU A 14 -17.02 -21.19 35.77
CA GLU A 14 -18.20 -21.48 36.60
C GLU A 14 -18.16 -20.74 37.94
N THR A 15 -17.02 -20.79 38.65
CA THR A 15 -16.88 -20.14 39.95
C THR A 15 -16.96 -18.62 39.84
N SER A 16 -16.35 -18.04 38.80
CA SER A 16 -16.35 -16.58 38.58
C SER A 16 -17.75 -16.10 38.22
N TYR A 17 -18.49 -16.88 37.42
CA TYR A 17 -19.89 -16.63 37.12
C TYR A 17 -20.78 -16.68 38.36
N GLU A 18 -20.71 -17.76 39.14
CA GLU A 18 -21.52 -17.94 40.36
C GLU A 18 -21.25 -16.86 41.41
N ARG A 19 -19.99 -16.47 41.58
CA ARG A 19 -19.57 -15.48 42.57
C ARG A 19 -19.61 -14.05 42.08
N LYS A 20 -19.90 -13.82 40.79
CA LYS A 20 -19.83 -12.50 40.12
C LYS A 20 -18.47 -11.82 40.34
N GLN A 21 -17.40 -12.57 40.16
CA GLN A 21 -16.02 -12.09 40.38
C GLN A 21 -15.25 -12.06 39.05
N PRO A 22 -14.19 -11.23 38.96
CA PRO A 22 -13.33 -11.20 37.77
C PRO A 22 -12.68 -12.57 37.49
N LEU A 23 -12.66 -12.94 36.21
CA LEU A 23 -11.98 -14.12 35.71
C LEU A 23 -10.47 -14.04 35.96
N GLY A 24 -9.84 -15.21 36.06
CA GLY A 24 -8.38 -15.30 36.08
C GLY A 24 -7.81 -15.04 34.68
N SER A 25 -7.70 -13.78 34.25
CA SER A 25 -7.30 -13.42 32.88
C SER A 25 -5.99 -14.07 32.43
N LYS A 26 -4.98 -14.14 33.31
CA LYS A 26 -3.71 -14.86 33.03
C LYS A 26 -3.87 -16.36 32.79
N LEU A 27 -4.81 -17.00 33.49
CA LEU A 27 -5.11 -18.42 33.30
C LEU A 27 -5.76 -18.63 31.93
N ILE A 28 -6.72 -17.78 31.58
CA ILE A 28 -7.44 -17.82 30.29
C ILE A 28 -6.49 -17.53 29.12
N ASP A 29 -5.63 -16.50 29.23
CA ASP A 29 -4.67 -16.16 28.18
C ASP A 29 -3.66 -17.29 27.97
N ARG A 30 -3.13 -17.87 29.05
CA ARG A 30 -2.24 -19.04 28.96
C ARG A 30 -2.94 -20.22 28.29
N TYR A 31 -4.20 -20.45 28.65
CA TYR A 31 -4.98 -21.54 28.07
C TYR A 31 -5.22 -21.35 26.58
N THR A 32 -5.59 -20.13 26.17
CA THR A 32 -5.83 -19.78 24.76
C THR A 32 -4.63 -20.15 23.89
N LEU A 33 -3.40 -19.92 24.38
CA LEU A 33 -2.16 -20.26 23.65
C LEU A 33 -1.82 -21.76 23.61
N THR A 34 -2.53 -22.59 24.37
CA THR A 34 -2.27 -24.04 24.48
C THR A 34 -3.34 -24.90 23.81
N ILE A 35 -4.42 -24.31 23.31
CA ILE A 35 -5.48 -25.06 22.63
C ILE A 35 -4.91 -25.66 21.35
N ASP A 36 -5.06 -26.97 21.23
CA ASP A 36 -4.66 -27.72 20.06
C ASP A 36 -5.69 -28.82 19.75
N GLN A 37 -5.42 -29.58 18.69
CA GLN A 37 -6.33 -30.65 18.27
C GLN A 37 -6.51 -31.75 19.33
N SER A 38 -5.51 -31.98 20.19
CA SER A 38 -5.60 -32.95 21.28
C SER A 38 -6.48 -32.46 22.42
N THR A 39 -6.48 -31.15 22.65
CA THR A 39 -7.29 -30.46 23.65
C THR A 39 -8.77 -30.57 23.28
N VAL A 40 -9.11 -30.21 22.04
CA VAL A 40 -10.50 -30.18 21.57
C VAL A 40 -11.08 -31.57 21.27
N ALA A 41 -10.22 -32.58 21.03
CA ALA A 41 -10.65 -33.97 20.83
C ALA A 41 -11.14 -34.65 22.12
N GLN A 42 -11.05 -33.98 23.27
CA GLN A 42 -11.52 -34.51 24.54
C GLN A 42 -13.05 -34.69 24.53
N GLN A 43 -13.50 -35.79 25.11
CA GLN A 43 -14.93 -36.09 25.21
C GLN A 43 -15.66 -34.94 25.91
N SER A 44 -16.77 -34.48 25.32
CA SER A 44 -17.63 -33.40 25.81
C SER A 44 -16.96 -32.03 26.01
N TYR A 45 -15.80 -31.81 25.39
CA TYR A 45 -15.06 -30.55 25.50
C TYR A 45 -15.91 -29.33 25.13
N PHE A 46 -16.43 -29.32 23.89
CA PHE A 46 -17.26 -28.23 23.39
C PHE A 46 -18.58 -28.10 24.16
N GLU A 47 -19.19 -29.23 24.52
CA GLU A 47 -20.45 -29.32 25.27
C GLU A 47 -20.35 -28.72 26.68
N GLN A 48 -19.15 -28.68 27.27
CA GLN A 48 -18.93 -28.08 28.59
C GLN A 48 -18.43 -26.63 28.48
N ILE A 49 -17.40 -26.39 27.65
CA ILE A 49 -16.71 -25.10 27.64
C ILE A 49 -17.53 -24.00 26.94
N ILE A 50 -18.13 -24.29 25.78
CA ILE A 50 -18.88 -23.27 25.03
C ILE A 50 -20.07 -22.73 25.86
N PRO A 51 -20.94 -23.57 26.47
CA PRO A 51 -22.01 -23.07 27.32
C PRO A 51 -21.53 -22.28 28.54
N ALA A 52 -20.40 -22.67 29.15
CA ALA A 52 -19.85 -21.95 30.30
C ALA A 52 -19.39 -20.53 29.91
N ILE A 53 -18.70 -20.40 28.78
CA ILE A 53 -18.28 -19.11 28.21
C ILE A 53 -19.52 -18.25 27.87
N ASN A 54 -20.52 -18.85 27.21
CA ASN A 54 -21.74 -18.16 26.80
C ASN A 54 -22.56 -17.61 27.98
N ARG A 55 -22.65 -18.34 29.09
CA ARG A 55 -23.34 -17.86 30.29
C ARG A 55 -22.75 -16.54 30.80
N ILE A 56 -21.44 -16.37 30.72
CA ILE A 56 -20.77 -15.14 31.15
C ILE A 56 -21.02 -14.02 30.15
N LEU A 57 -20.81 -14.28 28.85
CA LEU A 57 -20.90 -13.26 27.81
C LEU A 57 -22.31 -12.72 27.59
N MET A 58 -23.33 -13.55 27.80
CA MET A 58 -24.74 -13.15 27.71
C MET A 58 -25.26 -12.52 29.01
N ASN A 59 -24.46 -12.46 30.08
CA ASN A 59 -24.87 -11.85 31.33
C ASN A 59 -24.78 -10.32 31.26
N SER A 60 -25.76 -9.62 31.82
CA SER A 60 -25.74 -8.14 31.93
C SER A 60 -24.53 -7.61 32.71
N GLU A 61 -23.96 -8.41 33.60
CA GLU A 61 -22.76 -8.10 34.40
C GLU A 61 -21.48 -8.67 33.78
N ALA A 62 -21.47 -9.01 32.48
CA ALA A 62 -20.30 -9.53 31.79
C ALA A 62 -19.03 -8.67 31.98
N HIS A 63 -19.18 -7.35 32.03
CA HIS A 63 -18.08 -6.40 32.26
C HIS A 63 -17.46 -6.47 33.67
N VAL A 64 -18.17 -7.03 34.66
CA VAL A 64 -17.66 -7.27 36.01
C VAL A 64 -16.89 -8.59 36.07
N ILE A 65 -17.40 -9.61 35.37
CA ILE A 65 -16.85 -10.96 35.37
C ILE A 65 -15.67 -11.07 34.40
N ASP A 66 -15.76 -10.48 33.22
CA ASP A 66 -14.71 -10.42 32.19
C ASP A 66 -14.30 -8.97 31.87
N PRO A 67 -13.67 -8.25 32.81
CA PRO A 67 -13.29 -6.84 32.59
C PRO A 67 -12.24 -6.68 31.49
N ASP A 68 -11.43 -7.71 31.25
CA ASP A 68 -10.34 -7.71 30.27
C ASP A 68 -10.79 -8.22 28.87
N ASN A 69 -12.07 -8.60 28.72
CA ASN A 69 -12.64 -9.21 27.51
C ASN A 69 -11.83 -10.42 26.99
N VAL A 70 -11.28 -11.24 27.89
CA VAL A 70 -10.45 -12.40 27.52
C VAL A 70 -11.27 -13.48 26.84
N LEU A 71 -12.57 -13.59 27.14
CA LEU A 71 -13.43 -14.61 26.55
C LEU A 71 -13.72 -14.35 25.08
N ILE A 72 -13.72 -13.09 24.65
CA ILE A 72 -13.86 -12.70 23.23
C ILE A 72 -12.62 -13.13 22.42
N ARG A 73 -11.48 -13.40 23.06
CA ARG A 73 -10.29 -13.98 22.41
C ARG A 73 -10.28 -15.51 22.48
N LEU A 74 -10.65 -16.07 23.63
CA LEU A 74 -10.68 -17.51 23.84
C LEU A 74 -11.72 -18.20 22.94
N LEU A 75 -12.92 -17.63 22.84
CA LEU A 75 -14.03 -18.30 22.16
C LEU A 75 -13.76 -18.49 20.65
N PRO A 76 -13.31 -17.48 19.88
CA PRO A 76 -12.91 -17.68 18.49
C PRO A 76 -11.85 -18.77 18.30
N GLU A 77 -10.88 -18.89 19.21
CA GLU A 77 -9.86 -19.95 19.15
C GLU A 77 -10.50 -21.34 19.28
N ILE A 78 -11.41 -21.51 20.24
CA ILE A 78 -12.16 -22.76 20.41
C ILE A 78 -13.01 -23.06 19.17
N LEU A 79 -13.71 -22.05 18.65
CA LEU A 79 -14.61 -22.20 17.51
C LEU A 79 -13.87 -22.46 16.19
N SER A 80 -12.60 -22.06 16.09
CA SER A 80 -11.76 -22.34 14.90
C SER A 80 -11.56 -23.84 14.62
N HIS A 81 -11.85 -24.70 15.59
CA HIS A 81 -11.77 -26.16 15.47
C HIS A 81 -13.10 -26.83 15.08
N LEU A 82 -14.15 -26.05 14.84
CA LEU A 82 -15.48 -26.53 14.45
C LEU A 82 -15.83 -26.01 13.05
N SER A 83 -16.54 -26.81 12.27
CA SER A 83 -17.16 -26.31 11.03
C SER A 83 -18.34 -25.38 11.35
N PHE A 84 -18.78 -24.59 10.38
CA PHE A 84 -19.94 -23.72 10.55
C PHE A 84 -21.19 -24.50 10.96
N GLU A 85 -21.46 -25.66 10.36
CA GLU A 85 -22.58 -26.53 10.73
C GLU A 85 -22.54 -26.95 12.22
N GLN A 86 -21.35 -27.28 12.73
CA GLN A 86 -21.18 -27.62 14.14
C GLN A 86 -21.35 -26.40 15.05
N ILE A 87 -20.87 -25.24 14.63
CA ILE A 87 -21.04 -23.98 15.38
C ILE A 87 -22.53 -23.61 15.47
N LEU A 88 -23.32 -23.85 14.42
CA LEU A 88 -24.76 -23.59 14.41
C LEU A 88 -25.54 -24.43 15.44
N MET A 89 -24.98 -25.54 15.94
CA MET A 89 -25.57 -26.29 17.06
C MET A 89 -25.56 -25.49 18.37
N TYR A 90 -24.59 -24.59 18.54
CA TYR A 90 -24.45 -23.72 19.72
C TYR A 90 -25.01 -22.32 19.47
N TYR A 91 -24.91 -21.82 18.25
CA TYR A 91 -25.40 -20.51 17.82
C TYR A 91 -26.31 -20.67 16.60
N PRO A 92 -27.58 -21.07 16.80
CA PRO A 92 -28.51 -21.21 15.68
C PRO A 92 -28.64 -19.93 14.86
N ASN A 93 -29.06 -20.04 13.60
CA ASN A 93 -29.23 -18.89 12.71
C ASN A 93 -30.03 -17.75 13.36
N ASP A 94 -31.16 -18.08 14.02
CA ASP A 94 -32.00 -17.09 14.71
C ASP A 94 -31.24 -16.37 15.84
N PHE A 95 -30.38 -17.09 16.57
CA PHE A 95 -29.51 -16.50 17.59
C PHE A 95 -28.56 -15.47 16.96
N ILE A 96 -27.85 -15.87 15.90
CA ILE A 96 -26.89 -14.99 15.21
C ILE A 96 -27.60 -13.74 14.69
N LEU A 97 -28.74 -13.91 14.03
CA LEU A 97 -29.49 -12.79 13.45
C LEU A 97 -30.08 -11.85 14.52
N HIS A 98 -30.58 -12.41 15.62
CA HIS A 98 -31.12 -11.63 16.73
C HIS A 98 -30.06 -10.71 17.35
N PHE A 99 -28.87 -11.24 17.67
CA PHE A 99 -27.81 -10.45 18.29
C PHE A 99 -26.99 -9.58 17.33
N LEU A 100 -27.09 -9.80 16.02
CA LEU A 100 -26.51 -8.89 15.04
C LEU A 100 -27.40 -7.66 14.76
N PHE A 101 -28.73 -7.80 14.85
CA PHE A 101 -29.63 -6.80 14.28
C PHE A 101 -30.77 -6.31 15.18
N GLU A 102 -31.12 -7.05 16.23
CA GLU A 102 -32.26 -6.76 17.10
C GLU A 102 -31.77 -6.38 18.51
N GLU A 103 -31.07 -7.28 19.18
CA GLU A 103 -30.51 -7.05 20.51
C GLU A 103 -29.05 -6.56 20.43
N LYS A 104 -28.73 -5.52 21.20
CA LYS A 104 -27.43 -4.81 21.12
C LYS A 104 -26.48 -5.14 22.26
N LEU A 105 -26.18 -6.42 22.45
CA LEU A 105 -25.09 -6.85 23.32
C LEU A 105 -23.78 -6.86 22.54
N GLU A 106 -22.95 -5.83 22.74
CA GLU A 106 -21.69 -5.61 22.00
C GLU A 106 -20.81 -6.86 21.91
N ASN A 107 -20.57 -7.52 23.04
CA ASN A 107 -19.72 -8.72 23.11
C ASN A 107 -20.30 -9.87 22.29
N VAL A 108 -21.62 -10.06 22.32
CA VAL A 108 -22.30 -11.13 21.59
C VAL A 108 -22.31 -10.84 20.09
N SER A 109 -22.57 -9.59 19.69
CA SER A 109 -22.48 -9.19 18.28
C SER A 109 -21.07 -9.42 17.71
N VAL A 110 -20.02 -9.13 18.48
CA VAL A 110 -18.63 -9.40 18.08
C VAL A 110 -18.40 -10.89 17.85
N ILE A 111 -18.92 -11.75 18.74
CA ILE A 111 -18.80 -13.21 18.60
C ILE A 111 -19.54 -13.71 17.37
N CYS A 112 -20.76 -13.24 17.13
CA CYS A 112 -21.52 -13.58 15.94
C CYS A 112 -20.76 -13.21 14.65
N LEU A 113 -20.06 -12.07 14.62
CA LEU A 113 -19.23 -11.69 13.49
C LEU A 113 -17.95 -12.53 13.37
N GLU A 114 -17.32 -12.91 14.49
CA GLU A 114 -16.17 -13.82 14.48
C GLU A 114 -16.55 -15.22 13.97
N VAL A 115 -17.70 -15.75 14.37
CA VAL A 115 -18.24 -17.02 13.85
C VAL A 115 -18.32 -17.00 12.32
N ILE A 116 -18.84 -15.91 11.75
CA ILE A 116 -18.94 -15.73 10.30
C ILE A 116 -17.54 -15.61 9.68
N LEU A 117 -16.66 -14.81 10.27
CA LEU A 117 -15.30 -14.57 9.76
C LEU A 117 -14.45 -15.84 9.71
N LEU A 118 -14.52 -16.67 10.76
CA LEU A 118 -13.75 -17.91 10.88
C LEU A 118 -14.09 -18.90 9.77
N ASN A 119 -15.36 -18.94 9.35
CA ASN A 119 -15.88 -19.95 8.43
C ASN A 119 -16.30 -19.36 7.07
N LEU A 120 -15.83 -18.16 6.73
CA LEU A 120 -16.26 -17.45 5.52
C LEU A 120 -15.99 -18.25 4.23
N GLN A 121 -15.01 -19.14 4.25
CA GLN A 121 -14.63 -19.99 3.11
C GLN A 121 -15.55 -21.20 2.93
N GLU A 122 -16.41 -21.49 3.90
CA GLU A 122 -17.35 -22.61 3.83
C GLU A 122 -18.61 -22.22 3.04
N PRO A 123 -19.08 -23.07 2.10
CA PRO A 123 -20.29 -22.81 1.32
C PRO A 123 -21.53 -22.53 2.17
N GLU A 124 -21.66 -23.22 3.30
CA GLU A 124 -22.77 -23.08 4.25
C GLU A 124 -22.82 -21.68 4.86
N THR A 125 -21.66 -21.11 5.19
CA THR A 125 -21.55 -19.73 5.68
C THR A 125 -21.97 -18.74 4.61
N LEU A 126 -21.51 -18.91 3.36
CA LEU A 126 -21.89 -18.05 2.24
C LEU A 126 -23.40 -18.12 1.96
N GLN A 127 -23.98 -19.32 2.04
CA GLN A 127 -25.41 -19.52 1.89
C GLN A 127 -26.21 -18.84 3.00
N PHE A 128 -25.77 -18.95 4.26
CA PHE A 128 -26.36 -18.21 5.38
C PHE A 128 -26.32 -16.70 5.17
N LEU A 129 -25.18 -16.15 4.73
CA LEU A 129 -25.03 -14.72 4.45
C LEU A 129 -25.97 -14.25 3.34
N ARG A 130 -26.12 -15.05 2.29
CA ARG A 130 -26.99 -14.79 1.15
C ARG A 130 -28.47 -14.81 1.54
N ASP A 131 -28.93 -15.91 2.15
CA ASP A 131 -30.35 -16.12 2.46
C ASP A 131 -30.89 -15.07 3.43
N ASN A 132 -30.03 -14.59 4.33
CA ASN A 132 -30.41 -13.63 5.35
C ASN A 132 -30.02 -12.18 5.03
N ASN A 133 -29.47 -11.92 3.84
CA ASN A 133 -28.96 -10.62 3.39
C ASN A 133 -28.06 -9.94 4.42
N VAL A 134 -27.20 -10.72 5.07
CA VAL A 134 -26.43 -10.28 6.26
C VAL A 134 -25.56 -9.08 5.93
N ILE A 135 -24.80 -9.13 4.84
CA ILE A 135 -23.88 -8.04 4.44
C ILE A 135 -24.62 -6.73 4.22
N SER A 136 -25.74 -6.77 3.49
CA SER A 136 -26.62 -5.62 3.23
C SER A 136 -27.16 -5.02 4.54
N ARG A 137 -27.55 -5.86 5.50
CA ARG A 137 -28.02 -5.40 6.82
C ARG A 137 -26.88 -4.82 7.66
N LEU A 138 -25.69 -5.41 7.64
CA LEU A 138 -24.52 -4.90 8.37
C LEU A 138 -24.08 -3.53 7.84
N LEU A 139 -24.10 -3.33 6.52
CA LEU A 139 -23.87 -1.99 5.96
C LEU A 139 -24.91 -0.97 6.47
N ARG A 140 -26.16 -1.39 6.68
CA ARG A 140 -27.15 -0.47 7.27
C ARG A 140 -26.84 -0.11 8.71
N GLU A 141 -26.34 -1.06 9.50
CA GLU A 141 -25.87 -0.80 10.86
C GLU A 141 -24.71 0.21 10.87
N VAL A 142 -23.72 0.01 9.99
CA VAL A 142 -22.53 0.87 9.93
C VAL A 142 -22.84 2.30 9.49
N TYR A 143 -23.67 2.47 8.46
CA TYR A 143 -23.84 3.77 7.79
C TYR A 143 -25.10 4.57 8.22
N PHE A 144 -26.10 3.91 8.80
CA PHE A 144 -27.36 4.59 9.18
C PHE A 144 -27.67 4.51 10.67
N LYS A 145 -26.91 3.76 11.46
CA LYS A 145 -27.13 3.59 12.89
C LYS A 145 -25.87 3.86 13.69
N LYS A 146 -26.04 4.18 14.98
CA LYS A 146 -24.92 4.28 15.91
C LYS A 146 -24.49 2.85 16.30
N THR A 147 -23.32 2.47 15.83
CA THR A 147 -22.74 1.13 16.03
C THR A 147 -21.48 1.25 16.92
N PRO A 148 -21.33 0.40 17.95
CA PRO A 148 -20.11 0.38 18.78
C PRO A 148 -18.85 0.15 17.94
N ILE A 149 -17.73 0.73 18.38
CA ILE A 149 -16.46 0.69 17.62
C ILE A 149 -15.97 -0.75 17.44
N SER A 150 -16.09 -1.59 18.47
CA SER A 150 -15.69 -3.00 18.40
C SER A 150 -16.44 -3.77 17.31
N VAL A 151 -17.76 -3.58 17.25
CA VAL A 151 -18.65 -4.19 16.24
C VAL A 151 -18.33 -3.65 14.85
N LEU A 152 -18.18 -2.32 14.73
CA LEU A 152 -17.82 -1.66 13.48
C LEU A 152 -16.52 -2.25 12.90
N ASN A 153 -15.46 -2.36 13.71
CA ASN A 153 -14.18 -2.90 13.28
C ASN A 153 -14.30 -4.34 12.76
N LYS A 154 -15.19 -5.15 13.36
CA LYS A 154 -15.45 -6.52 12.90
C LYS A 154 -16.23 -6.55 11.59
N ILE A 155 -17.21 -5.67 11.41
CA ILE A 155 -17.94 -5.54 10.14
C ILE A 155 -17.00 -5.09 9.02
N GLU A 156 -16.15 -4.09 9.28
CA GLU A 156 -15.15 -3.62 8.32
C GLU A 156 -14.16 -4.75 7.97
N ARG A 157 -13.67 -5.50 8.97
CA ARG A 157 -12.85 -6.69 8.74
C ARG A 157 -13.56 -7.68 7.82
N LEU A 158 -14.82 -8.03 8.11
CA LEU A 158 -15.62 -8.94 7.28
C LEU A 158 -15.69 -8.45 5.84
N ILE A 159 -16.01 -7.17 5.62
CA ILE A 159 -16.08 -6.59 4.27
C ILE A 159 -14.72 -6.68 3.55
N THR A 160 -13.62 -6.38 4.24
CA THR A 160 -12.28 -6.38 3.63
C THR A 160 -11.79 -7.77 3.22
N VAL A 161 -12.27 -8.84 3.88
CA VAL A 161 -11.88 -10.21 3.55
C VAL A 161 -12.75 -10.85 2.44
N LEU A 162 -13.84 -10.21 2.03
CA LEU A 162 -14.64 -10.65 0.86
C LEU A 162 -13.84 -10.42 -0.43
N ASN A 163 -13.01 -11.39 -0.80
CA ASN A 163 -12.07 -11.29 -1.91
C ASN A 163 -12.29 -12.31 -3.03
N GLY A 164 -12.99 -13.42 -2.76
CA GLY A 164 -13.37 -14.41 -3.75
C GLY A 164 -14.64 -14.03 -4.51
N ILE A 165 -14.86 -14.67 -5.66
CA ILE A 165 -15.96 -14.33 -6.57
C ILE A 165 -17.31 -14.57 -5.88
N GLU A 166 -17.45 -15.67 -5.13
CA GLU A 166 -18.71 -16.03 -4.48
C GLU A 166 -19.04 -15.10 -3.30
N GLU A 167 -18.02 -14.72 -2.53
CA GLU A 167 -18.11 -13.75 -1.45
C GLU A 167 -18.54 -12.38 -1.94
N ILE A 168 -18.00 -11.96 -3.09
CA ILE A 168 -18.26 -10.65 -3.66
C ILE A 168 -19.65 -10.57 -4.28
N ASN A 169 -20.19 -11.67 -4.81
CA ASN A 169 -21.58 -11.73 -5.27
C ASN A 169 -22.58 -11.40 -4.15
N LEU A 170 -22.22 -11.60 -2.87
CA LEU A 170 -23.07 -11.18 -1.74
C LEU A 170 -23.28 -9.65 -1.71
N LEU A 171 -22.34 -8.88 -2.27
CA LEU A 171 -22.37 -7.44 -2.27
C LEU A 171 -23.27 -6.83 -3.36
N GLU A 172 -23.72 -7.60 -4.36
CA GLU A 172 -24.66 -7.09 -5.38
C GLU A 172 -25.95 -6.55 -4.74
N SER A 173 -26.44 -7.24 -3.70
CA SER A 173 -27.60 -6.86 -2.89
C SER A 173 -27.43 -5.52 -2.17
N CYS A 174 -26.19 -5.02 -2.04
CA CYS A 174 -25.86 -3.79 -1.34
C CYS A 174 -26.00 -2.55 -2.23
N LEU A 175 -26.16 -2.71 -3.54
CA LEU A 175 -26.21 -1.60 -4.49
C LEU A 175 -27.19 -0.46 -4.14
N PRO A 176 -28.45 -0.74 -3.76
CA PRO A 176 -29.38 0.33 -3.39
C PRO A 176 -28.96 1.07 -2.12
N ILE A 177 -28.22 0.41 -1.22
CA ILE A 177 -27.71 1.01 0.02
C ILE A 177 -26.53 1.93 -0.30
N LEU A 178 -25.62 1.50 -1.16
CA LEU A 178 -24.45 2.29 -1.58
C LEU A 178 -24.86 3.65 -2.14
N LYS A 179 -25.90 3.69 -2.99
CA LYS A 179 -26.46 4.95 -3.51
C LYS A 179 -26.91 5.87 -2.37
N LYS A 180 -27.65 5.33 -1.40
CA LYS A 180 -28.11 6.09 -0.23
C LYS A 180 -26.97 6.60 0.65
N ILE A 181 -25.88 5.83 0.78
CA ILE A 181 -24.70 6.25 1.55
C ILE A 181 -24.04 7.47 0.89
N ARG A 182 -23.85 7.43 -0.44
CA ARG A 182 -23.27 8.55 -1.20
C ARG A 182 -24.07 9.84 -0.99
N ASP A 183 -25.40 9.74 -1.00
CA ASP A 183 -26.31 10.89 -0.90
C ASP A 183 -26.29 11.59 0.49
N GLN A 184 -25.77 10.95 1.54
CA GLN A 184 -25.72 11.55 2.88
C GLN A 184 -24.75 12.74 2.97
N GLY A 185 -23.74 12.81 2.10
CA GLY A 185 -22.77 13.91 2.06
C GLY A 185 -21.86 14.06 3.30
N ASN A 186 -21.85 13.07 4.20
CA ASN A 186 -20.96 13.05 5.35
C ASN A 186 -19.58 12.52 4.93
N THR A 187 -18.53 13.33 5.04
CA THR A 187 -17.18 12.98 4.56
C THR A 187 -16.56 11.78 5.27
N VAL A 188 -16.85 11.57 6.56
CA VAL A 188 -16.38 10.41 7.34
C VAL A 188 -17.04 9.11 6.86
N LEU A 189 -18.31 9.17 6.48
CA LEU A 189 -18.98 8.00 5.90
C LEU A 189 -18.58 7.80 4.44
N LEU A 190 -18.37 8.89 3.70
CA LEU A 190 -17.91 8.83 2.31
C LEU A 190 -16.51 8.21 2.20
N SER A 191 -15.59 8.47 3.13
CA SER A 191 -14.27 7.83 3.10
C SER A 191 -14.36 6.30 3.20
N ARG A 192 -15.15 5.79 4.15
CA ARG A 192 -15.43 4.34 4.27
C ARG A 192 -16.14 3.78 3.05
N TYR A 193 -17.04 4.56 2.48
CA TYR A 193 -17.73 4.22 1.24
C TYR A 193 -16.75 4.06 0.08
N LEU A 194 -15.75 4.93 -0.06
CA LEU A 194 -14.72 4.83 -1.10
C LEU A 194 -13.89 3.53 -0.97
N ASP A 195 -13.59 3.10 0.25
CA ASP A 195 -12.90 1.82 0.48
C ASP A 195 -13.76 0.63 0.04
N LEU A 196 -15.05 0.67 0.33
CA LEU A 196 -16.00 -0.36 -0.11
C LEU A 196 -16.15 -0.37 -1.64
N VAL A 197 -16.31 0.80 -2.28
CA VAL A 197 -16.41 0.91 -3.73
C VAL A 197 -15.13 0.40 -4.42
N ASN A 198 -13.96 0.65 -3.86
CA ASN A 198 -12.69 0.12 -4.34
C ASN A 198 -12.64 -1.42 -4.39
N LEU A 199 -13.27 -2.10 -3.43
CA LEU A 199 -13.38 -3.56 -3.42
C LEU A 199 -14.32 -4.04 -4.53
N LEU A 200 -15.47 -3.38 -4.67
CA LEU A 200 -16.54 -3.75 -5.60
C LEU A 200 -16.16 -3.57 -7.07
N LEU A 201 -15.50 -2.47 -7.43
CA LEU A 201 -15.20 -2.14 -8.83
C LEU A 201 -14.25 -3.13 -9.51
N ARG A 202 -13.51 -3.94 -8.74
CA ARG A 202 -12.62 -4.97 -9.30
C ARG A 202 -13.38 -6.12 -9.97
N TYR A 203 -14.63 -6.37 -9.57
CA TYR A 203 -15.36 -7.59 -9.93
C TYR A 203 -16.69 -7.34 -10.63
N LEU A 204 -17.28 -6.16 -10.42
CA LEU A 204 -18.61 -5.82 -10.95
C LEU A 204 -18.50 -4.55 -11.83
N PRO A 205 -17.98 -4.67 -13.06
CA PRO A 205 -17.74 -3.53 -13.96
C PRO A 205 -19.02 -2.79 -14.37
N GLU A 206 -20.18 -3.44 -14.33
CA GLU A 206 -21.45 -2.91 -14.83
C GLU A 206 -22.15 -1.91 -13.87
N PHE A 207 -21.44 -1.40 -12.88
CA PHE A 207 -22.03 -0.46 -11.94
C PHE A 207 -22.35 0.90 -12.58
N SER A 208 -23.43 1.49 -12.08
CA SER A 208 -23.78 2.87 -12.38
C SER A 208 -22.59 3.79 -12.08
N PRO A 209 -22.20 4.67 -13.02
CA PRO A 209 -21.16 5.68 -12.79
C PRO A 209 -21.42 6.55 -11.57
N HIS A 210 -22.69 6.66 -11.14
CA HIS A 210 -23.04 7.30 -9.89
C HIS A 210 -22.46 6.63 -8.62
N LEU A 211 -21.77 5.49 -8.69
CA LEU A 211 -21.09 4.96 -7.50
C LEU A 211 -19.67 5.48 -7.34
N TYR A 212 -18.99 5.79 -8.43
CA TYR A 212 -17.55 6.09 -8.42
C TYR A 212 -17.18 7.39 -9.12
N SER A 213 -18.10 8.03 -9.85
CA SER A 213 -17.85 9.27 -10.59
C SER A 213 -18.32 10.47 -9.78
N PHE A 214 -17.37 11.18 -9.18
CA PHE A 214 -17.56 12.44 -8.50
C PHE A 214 -17.35 13.58 -9.48
N THR A 215 -18.34 14.48 -9.54
CA THR A 215 -18.36 15.61 -10.46
C THR A 215 -17.56 16.79 -9.91
N LYS A 216 -17.19 17.73 -10.79
CA LYS A 216 -16.57 19.01 -10.43
C LYS A 216 -17.30 19.75 -9.30
N GLN A 217 -18.63 19.72 -9.30
CA GLN A 217 -19.44 20.38 -8.26
C GLN A 217 -19.26 19.70 -6.89
N GLU A 218 -19.11 18.38 -6.86
CA GLU A 218 -18.84 17.64 -5.62
C GLU A 218 -17.44 17.92 -5.09
N PHE A 219 -16.43 17.98 -5.95
CA PHE A 219 -15.09 18.40 -5.53
C PHE A 219 -15.10 19.80 -4.90
N LEU A 220 -15.82 20.75 -5.50
CA LEU A 220 -15.98 22.10 -4.95
C LEU A 220 -16.79 22.12 -3.65
N LYS A 221 -17.80 21.25 -3.52
CA LYS A 221 -18.60 21.11 -2.29
C LYS A 221 -17.73 20.70 -1.09
N TYR A 222 -16.71 19.86 -1.30
CA TYR A 222 -15.83 19.37 -0.24
C TYR A 222 -14.51 20.13 -0.14
N GLN A 223 -14.40 21.31 -0.76
CA GLN A 223 -13.16 22.13 -0.73
C GLN A 223 -12.71 22.52 0.68
N ASP A 224 -13.64 22.63 1.63
CA ASP A 224 -13.35 22.97 3.03
C ASP A 224 -12.86 21.75 3.86
N ASP A 225 -12.85 20.54 3.27
CA ASP A 225 -12.33 19.31 3.87
C ASP A 225 -11.20 18.72 2.99
N PRO A 226 -9.98 19.28 3.07
CA PRO A 226 -8.86 18.86 2.22
C PRO A 226 -8.43 17.41 2.48
N LEU A 227 -8.64 16.88 3.69
CA LEU A 227 -8.33 15.49 4.02
C LEU A 227 -9.25 14.54 3.25
N PHE A 228 -10.54 14.85 3.14
CA PHE A 228 -11.45 14.06 2.32
C PHE A 228 -11.09 14.15 0.83
N LEU A 229 -10.73 15.34 0.32
CA LEU A 229 -10.30 15.49 -1.07
C LEU A 229 -9.06 14.66 -1.40
N ILE A 230 -8.09 14.61 -0.47
CA ILE A 230 -6.91 13.72 -0.59
C ILE A 230 -7.36 12.27 -0.74
N LEU A 231 -8.24 11.77 0.13
CA LEU A 231 -8.75 10.40 0.05
C LEU A 231 -9.49 10.12 -1.27
N LEU A 232 -10.26 11.10 -1.74
CA LEU A 232 -10.99 11.00 -3.00
C LEU A 232 -10.04 10.96 -4.21
N ILE A 233 -8.97 11.74 -4.21
CA ILE A 233 -7.95 11.67 -5.27
C ILE A 233 -7.19 10.34 -5.18
N GLN A 234 -6.80 9.90 -3.97
CA GLN A 234 -6.13 8.61 -3.76
C GLN A 234 -7.00 7.43 -4.22
N PHE A 235 -8.32 7.52 -4.07
CA PHE A 235 -9.27 6.59 -4.66
C PHE A 235 -9.08 6.50 -6.18
N TYR A 236 -9.05 7.62 -6.91
CA TYR A 236 -8.81 7.61 -8.35
C TYR A 236 -7.41 7.15 -8.74
N VAL A 237 -6.36 7.54 -7.99
CA VAL A 237 -5.00 7.02 -8.19
C VAL A 237 -5.00 5.49 -8.13
N LYS A 238 -5.68 4.91 -7.14
CA LYS A 238 -5.81 3.46 -6.98
C LYS A 238 -6.57 2.82 -8.14
N LEU A 239 -7.67 3.42 -8.61
CA LEU A 239 -8.42 2.89 -9.76
C LEU A 239 -7.61 2.90 -11.06
N VAL A 240 -6.87 3.99 -11.31
CA VAL A 240 -5.98 4.09 -12.48
C VAL A 240 -4.85 3.05 -12.38
N ARG A 241 -4.20 2.94 -11.22
CA ARG A 241 -3.12 1.97 -10.97
C ARG A 241 -3.56 0.53 -11.15
N LEU A 242 -4.78 0.20 -10.70
CA LEU A 242 -5.37 -1.13 -10.84
C LEU A 242 -5.98 -1.39 -12.23
N LYS A 243 -5.96 -0.41 -13.14
CA LYS A 243 -6.61 -0.46 -14.45
C LYS A 243 -8.07 -0.92 -14.34
N ALA A 244 -8.80 -0.30 -13.42
CA ALA A 244 -10.19 -0.66 -13.15
C ALA A 244 -11.03 -0.66 -14.44
N PRO A 245 -11.94 -1.63 -14.63
CA PRO A 245 -12.73 -1.80 -15.86
C PRO A 245 -13.90 -0.80 -15.95
N VAL A 246 -13.64 0.48 -15.67
CA VAL A 246 -14.64 1.56 -15.65
C VAL A 246 -14.13 2.82 -16.34
N ASP A 247 -15.03 3.62 -16.88
CA ASP A 247 -14.68 4.90 -17.51
C ASP A 247 -14.45 5.99 -16.45
N LEU A 248 -13.19 6.41 -16.33
CA LEU A 248 -12.77 7.47 -15.41
C LEU A 248 -12.57 8.82 -16.11
N SER A 249 -12.89 8.93 -17.40
CA SER A 249 -12.53 10.11 -18.20
C SER A 249 -13.09 11.43 -17.63
N LEU A 250 -14.36 11.44 -17.25
CA LEU A 250 -15.03 12.60 -16.68
C LEU A 250 -14.46 13.01 -15.31
N PRO A 251 -14.43 12.15 -14.27
CA PRO A 251 -13.92 12.57 -12.96
C PRO A 251 -12.44 12.98 -13.02
N LEU A 252 -11.63 12.31 -13.84
CA LEU A 252 -10.23 12.71 -14.03
C LEU A 252 -10.11 14.09 -14.68
N SER A 253 -10.91 14.36 -15.73
CA SER A 253 -10.93 15.68 -16.37
C SER A 253 -11.38 16.78 -15.40
N ASP A 254 -12.38 16.48 -14.56
CA ASP A 254 -12.90 17.41 -13.56
C ASP A 254 -11.83 17.75 -12.50
N ILE A 255 -11.11 16.75 -11.99
CA ILE A 255 -9.99 16.93 -11.03
C ILE A 255 -8.92 17.84 -11.65
N LEU A 256 -8.46 17.53 -12.86
CA LEU A 256 -7.41 18.33 -13.51
C LEU A 256 -7.86 19.76 -13.78
N SER A 257 -9.13 19.97 -14.13
CA SER A 257 -9.70 21.32 -14.32
C SER A 257 -9.77 22.17 -13.04
N LEU A 258 -9.55 21.54 -11.88
CA LEU A 258 -9.55 22.17 -10.56
C LEU A 258 -8.14 22.30 -9.97
N TYR A 259 -7.09 21.84 -10.66
CA TYR A 259 -5.71 21.79 -10.13
C TYR A 259 -5.28 23.10 -9.46
N ASP A 260 -5.45 24.24 -10.13
CA ASP A 260 -5.05 25.56 -9.61
C ASP A 260 -5.91 26.07 -8.45
N LYS A 261 -7.09 25.48 -8.22
CA LYS A 261 -7.99 25.86 -7.12
C LYS A 261 -7.71 25.10 -5.83
N PHE A 262 -7.00 23.98 -5.92
CA PHE A 262 -6.65 23.18 -4.77
C PHE A 262 -5.54 23.82 -3.95
N ASP A 263 -5.59 23.60 -2.63
CA ASP A 263 -4.47 23.94 -1.77
C ASP A 263 -3.25 23.06 -2.06
N LEU A 264 -2.11 23.38 -1.45
CA LEU A 264 -0.85 22.67 -1.68
C LEU A 264 -0.91 21.17 -1.31
N LEU A 265 -1.65 20.80 -0.27
CA LEU A 265 -1.75 19.40 0.17
C LEU A 265 -2.51 18.57 -0.86
N VAL A 266 -3.65 19.09 -1.32
CA VAL A 266 -4.49 18.43 -2.33
C VAL A 266 -3.77 18.43 -3.70
N LYS A 267 -3.12 19.54 -4.09
CA LYS A 267 -2.30 19.61 -5.32
C LYS A 267 -1.25 18.51 -5.38
N ASN A 268 -0.57 18.23 -4.27
CA ASN A 268 0.46 17.19 -4.20
C ASN A 268 -0.06 15.78 -4.55
N GLU A 269 -1.33 15.50 -4.24
CA GLU A 269 -1.95 14.22 -4.58
C GLU A 269 -2.53 14.22 -5.98
N VAL A 270 -2.97 15.38 -6.50
CA VAL A 270 -3.26 15.52 -7.93
C VAL A 270 -1.99 15.30 -8.77
N VAL A 271 -0.82 15.73 -8.29
CA VAL A 271 0.47 15.43 -8.94
C VAL A 271 0.71 13.93 -9.02
N GLU A 272 0.42 13.17 -7.95
CA GLU A 272 0.53 11.71 -7.98
C GLU A 272 -0.43 11.09 -9.00
N LEU A 273 -1.67 11.62 -9.09
CA LEU A 273 -2.62 11.22 -10.12
C LEU A 273 -2.08 11.50 -11.52
N VAL A 274 -1.62 12.72 -11.80
CA VAL A 274 -1.07 13.09 -13.11
C VAL A 274 0.13 12.21 -13.49
N ALA A 275 1.02 11.93 -12.54
CA ALA A 275 2.13 11.02 -12.75
C ALA A 275 1.62 9.62 -13.14
N GLN A 276 0.67 9.06 -12.40
CA GLN A 276 0.08 7.76 -12.71
C GLN A 276 -0.62 7.73 -14.08
N LEU A 277 -1.34 8.81 -14.45
CA LEU A 277 -1.95 8.96 -15.76
C LEU A 277 -0.90 9.01 -16.88
N SER A 278 0.23 9.68 -16.67
CA SER A 278 1.28 9.82 -17.68
C SER A 278 2.02 8.51 -17.99
N PHE A 279 1.98 7.52 -17.09
CA PHE A 279 2.47 6.16 -17.37
C PHE A 279 1.39 5.25 -17.98
N THR A 280 0.15 5.74 -18.12
CA THR A 280 -1.00 4.96 -18.57
C THR A 280 -1.55 5.52 -19.89
N GLN A 281 -1.16 4.90 -21.01
CA GLN A 281 -1.43 5.39 -22.39
C GLN A 281 -2.90 5.75 -22.68
N SER A 282 -3.87 5.09 -22.03
CA SER A 282 -5.30 5.36 -22.23
C SER A 282 -5.76 6.74 -21.78
N TYR A 283 -4.93 7.48 -21.03
CA TYR A 283 -5.29 8.77 -20.45
C TYR A 283 -4.51 9.96 -21.04
N THR A 284 -3.68 9.74 -22.05
CA THR A 284 -2.90 10.80 -22.71
C THR A 284 -3.78 11.92 -23.25
N ASP A 285 -4.96 11.60 -23.80
CA ASP A 285 -5.93 12.59 -24.29
C ASP A 285 -6.46 13.52 -23.18
N ILE A 286 -6.61 13.00 -21.95
CA ILE A 286 -7.07 13.79 -20.81
C ILE A 286 -5.97 14.77 -20.39
N LEU A 287 -4.72 14.31 -20.34
CA LEU A 287 -3.56 15.15 -20.03
C LEU A 287 -3.34 16.22 -21.10
N PHE A 288 -3.56 15.87 -22.37
CA PHE A 288 -3.52 16.84 -23.47
C PHE A 288 -4.62 17.89 -23.31
N LYS A 289 -5.88 17.49 -23.09
CA LYS A 289 -7.01 18.42 -22.97
C LYS A 289 -6.91 19.32 -21.74
N SER A 290 -6.38 18.82 -20.63
CA SER A 290 -6.17 19.63 -19.43
C SER A 290 -5.06 20.68 -19.60
N GLN A 291 -4.19 20.51 -20.61
CA GLN A 291 -3.03 21.37 -20.86
C GLN A 291 -2.09 21.47 -19.64
N ILE A 292 -2.16 20.51 -18.70
CA ILE A 292 -1.46 20.59 -17.41
C ILE A 292 0.05 20.78 -17.58
N PHE A 293 0.68 20.06 -18.51
CA PHE A 293 2.11 20.22 -18.74
C PHE A 293 2.43 21.49 -19.54
N LYS A 294 1.46 22.09 -20.23
CA LYS A 294 1.69 23.36 -20.93
C LYS A 294 1.66 24.53 -19.95
N THR A 295 0.78 24.48 -18.95
CA THR A 295 0.66 25.50 -17.90
C THR A 295 1.70 25.33 -16.79
N HIS A 296 2.14 24.09 -16.51
CA HIS A 296 3.15 23.76 -15.50
C HIS A 296 4.37 23.12 -16.17
N ASN A 297 5.10 23.94 -16.95
CA ASN A 297 6.28 23.53 -17.70
C ASN A 297 7.58 24.05 -17.04
N LEU A 298 8.73 23.68 -17.60
CA LEU A 298 10.05 24.10 -17.08
C LEU A 298 10.25 25.62 -17.00
N LEU A 299 9.73 26.42 -17.94
CA LEU A 299 9.87 27.88 -17.89
C LEU A 299 9.13 28.45 -16.68
N GLU A 300 7.87 28.02 -16.49
CA GLU A 300 7.00 28.45 -15.40
C GLU A 300 7.58 28.06 -14.03
N VAL A 301 8.17 26.86 -13.92
CA VAL A 301 8.86 26.42 -12.71
C VAL A 301 10.02 27.33 -12.35
N PHE A 302 10.78 27.79 -13.35
CA PHE A 302 11.89 28.72 -13.13
C PHE A 302 11.44 30.12 -12.76
N GLU A 303 10.26 30.56 -13.21
CA GLU A 303 9.71 31.88 -12.91
C GLU A 303 9.00 31.93 -11.55
N LYS A 304 8.19 30.91 -11.23
CA LYS A 304 7.27 30.92 -10.06
C LYS A 304 7.80 30.15 -8.86
N THR A 305 8.76 29.24 -9.03
CA THR A 305 9.36 28.44 -7.96
C THR A 305 8.32 27.64 -7.14
N GLU A 306 7.24 27.15 -7.77
CA GLU A 306 6.22 26.35 -7.10
C GLU A 306 6.69 24.90 -6.88
N ASN A 307 6.76 24.47 -5.61
CA ASN A 307 7.19 23.12 -5.23
C ASN A 307 6.34 22.00 -5.85
N SER A 308 5.05 22.24 -6.09
CA SER A 308 4.15 21.26 -6.73
C SER A 308 4.55 20.98 -8.17
N ASP A 309 4.98 22.01 -8.91
CA ASP A 309 5.31 21.88 -10.33
C ASP A 309 6.67 21.20 -10.51
N ILE A 310 7.60 21.44 -9.59
CA ILE A 310 8.84 20.66 -9.51
C ILE A 310 8.52 19.19 -9.27
N ARG A 311 7.66 18.89 -8.29
CA ARG A 311 7.25 17.51 -8.00
C ARG A 311 6.54 16.87 -9.20
N LEU A 312 5.71 17.63 -9.92
CA LEU A 312 5.01 17.19 -11.13
C LEU A 312 6.00 16.74 -12.21
N LEU A 313 6.93 17.61 -12.57
CA LEU A 313 7.93 17.34 -13.60
C LEU A 313 8.97 16.30 -13.18
N SER A 314 9.14 16.07 -11.88
CA SER A 314 10.06 15.05 -11.34
C SER A 314 9.44 13.65 -11.24
N LYS A 315 8.11 13.52 -11.36
CA LYS A 315 7.40 12.24 -11.22
C LYS A 315 6.69 11.77 -12.48
N ALA A 316 6.19 12.70 -13.30
CA ALA A 316 5.46 12.33 -14.50
C ALA A 316 6.39 11.76 -15.58
N ASN A 317 5.85 10.90 -16.43
CA ASN A 317 6.56 10.27 -17.54
C ASN A 317 7.18 11.35 -18.44
N PRO A 318 8.52 11.45 -18.50
CA PRO A 318 9.19 12.52 -19.22
C PRO A 318 8.91 12.48 -20.72
N GLN A 319 8.67 11.30 -21.29
CA GLN A 319 8.32 11.18 -22.69
C GLN A 319 6.97 11.85 -22.98
N VAL A 320 5.97 11.65 -22.12
CA VAL A 320 4.65 12.28 -22.27
C VAL A 320 4.74 13.80 -22.05
N ILE A 321 5.54 14.25 -21.07
CA ILE A 321 5.80 15.69 -20.85
C ILE A 321 6.35 16.32 -22.14
N TYR A 322 7.34 15.69 -22.77
CA TYR A 322 7.96 16.16 -23.99
C TYR A 322 6.97 16.16 -25.17
N GLU A 323 6.28 15.05 -25.41
CA GLU A 323 5.37 14.88 -26.56
C GLU A 323 4.21 15.88 -26.52
N LEU A 324 3.62 16.10 -25.35
CA LEU A 324 2.50 17.03 -25.20
C LEU A 324 2.95 18.51 -25.30
N ASN A 325 4.26 18.79 -25.22
CA ASN A 325 4.83 20.14 -25.28
C ASN A 325 6.05 20.25 -26.21
N ASN A 326 6.08 19.50 -27.30
CA ASN A 326 7.24 19.46 -28.21
C ASN A 326 7.60 20.84 -28.81
N SER A 327 6.70 21.82 -28.75
CA SER A 327 6.96 23.20 -29.18
C SER A 327 7.84 24.01 -28.21
N ILE A 328 7.92 23.62 -26.94
CA ILE A 328 8.59 24.39 -25.87
C ILE A 328 9.93 23.73 -25.52
N TYR A 329 9.93 22.42 -25.31
CA TYR A 329 11.07 21.72 -24.70
C TYR A 329 12.39 21.73 -25.50
N PRO A 330 12.41 21.66 -26.85
CA PRO A 330 13.68 21.71 -27.58
C PRO A 330 14.49 22.98 -27.28
N ASP A 331 13.82 24.14 -27.27
CA ASP A 331 14.45 25.42 -27.00
C ASP A 331 14.83 25.56 -25.52
N VAL A 332 13.91 25.17 -24.63
CA VAL A 332 14.15 25.24 -23.18
C VAL A 332 15.33 24.36 -22.78
N LEU A 333 15.36 23.08 -23.19
CA LEU A 333 16.42 22.16 -22.81
C LEU A 333 17.79 22.54 -23.38
N ALA A 334 17.84 23.25 -24.51
CA ALA A 334 19.08 23.73 -25.10
C ALA A 334 19.71 24.92 -24.34
N HIS A 335 18.88 25.75 -23.69
CA HIS A 335 19.33 27.00 -23.05
C HIS A 335 19.30 26.97 -21.51
N LEU A 336 18.43 26.15 -20.93
CA LEU A 336 18.14 26.17 -19.50
C LEU A 336 19.01 25.16 -18.74
N ASN A 337 19.87 25.68 -17.88
CA ASN A 337 20.86 24.87 -17.16
C ASN A 337 20.25 24.18 -15.92
N LEU A 338 19.86 22.92 -16.09
CA LEU A 338 19.30 22.08 -15.03
C LEU A 338 20.34 21.58 -13.99
N PHE A 339 21.64 21.71 -14.26
CA PHE A 339 22.70 21.10 -13.44
C PHE A 339 23.07 21.93 -12.20
N THR A 340 22.95 23.25 -12.30
CA THR A 340 23.48 24.16 -11.28
C THR A 340 22.54 24.37 -10.09
N ASN A 341 21.22 24.31 -10.31
CA ASN A 341 20.26 24.59 -9.26
C ASN A 341 19.79 23.29 -8.57
N ASN A 342 20.01 23.19 -7.25
CA ASN A 342 19.56 22.05 -6.42
C ASN A 342 18.06 21.76 -6.57
N LEU A 343 17.26 22.81 -6.78
CA LEU A 343 15.81 22.72 -6.85
C LEU A 343 15.31 21.91 -8.05
N TYR A 344 16.03 21.97 -9.18
CA TYR A 344 15.61 21.32 -10.43
C TYR A 344 16.32 19.99 -10.69
N PHE A 345 17.25 19.62 -9.82
CA PHE A 345 17.98 18.37 -9.92
C PHE A 345 17.06 17.13 -9.97
N PRO A 346 15.95 17.04 -9.20
CA PRO A 346 15.02 15.92 -9.33
C PRO A 346 14.35 15.82 -10.71
N ILE A 347 14.10 16.96 -11.36
CA ILE A 347 13.55 16.99 -12.74
C ILE A 347 14.59 16.46 -13.71
N LEU A 348 15.85 16.88 -13.57
CA LEU A 348 16.96 16.39 -14.39
C LEU A 348 17.07 14.86 -14.29
N LEU A 349 17.03 14.29 -13.08
CA LEU A 349 17.08 12.85 -12.88
C LEU A 349 15.93 12.15 -13.62
N ASN A 350 14.68 12.58 -13.39
CA ASN A 350 13.53 12.01 -14.10
C ASN A 350 13.71 12.05 -15.63
N PHE A 351 14.21 13.18 -16.15
CA PHE A 351 14.40 13.41 -17.58
C PHE A 351 15.46 12.51 -18.23
N MET A 352 16.39 11.94 -17.46
CA MET A 352 17.37 10.98 -17.99
C MET A 352 16.71 9.69 -18.49
N SER A 353 15.52 9.34 -17.99
CA SER A 353 14.80 8.13 -18.43
C SER A 353 14.21 8.25 -19.84
N SER A 354 13.97 9.45 -20.37
CA SER A 354 13.54 9.65 -21.76
C SER A 354 14.76 9.73 -22.68
N THR A 355 14.83 8.82 -23.64
CA THR A 355 15.85 8.85 -24.70
C THR A 355 15.84 10.17 -25.48
N THR A 356 14.65 10.68 -25.84
CA THR A 356 14.53 11.94 -26.60
C THR A 356 15.07 13.13 -25.81
N ILE A 357 14.69 13.27 -24.53
CA ILE A 357 15.18 14.37 -23.70
C ILE A 357 16.67 14.23 -23.42
N PHE A 358 17.14 13.00 -23.16
CA PHE A 358 18.56 12.72 -22.95
C PHE A 358 19.40 13.21 -24.13
N TYR A 359 19.00 12.93 -25.37
CA TYR A 359 19.74 13.37 -26.56
C TYR A 359 19.77 14.90 -26.75
N GLN A 360 18.79 15.63 -26.22
CA GLN A 360 18.82 17.10 -26.17
C GLN A 360 19.80 17.60 -25.10
N LEU A 361 19.87 16.92 -23.95
CA LEU A 361 20.72 17.30 -22.82
C LEU A 361 22.17 16.81 -22.94
N LYS A 362 22.46 15.84 -23.81
CA LYS A 362 23.78 15.16 -23.87
C LYS A 362 24.98 16.09 -24.02
N LEU A 363 24.81 17.24 -24.69
CA LEU A 363 25.90 18.21 -24.87
C LEU A 363 26.33 18.88 -23.56
N HIS A 364 25.44 18.89 -22.57
CA HIS A 364 25.73 19.37 -21.22
C HIS A 364 26.30 18.27 -20.30
N LEU A 365 26.14 17.00 -20.67
CA LEU A 365 26.68 15.83 -19.97
C LEU A 365 28.09 15.51 -20.48
N ASN A 366 29.07 16.35 -20.15
CA ASN A 366 30.47 16.15 -20.51
C ASN A 366 31.38 16.09 -19.27
N ASN A 367 32.58 15.54 -19.42
CA ASN A 367 33.52 15.35 -18.30
C ASN A 367 33.77 16.66 -17.53
N GLU A 368 34.00 17.78 -18.23
CA GLU A 368 34.30 19.07 -17.61
C GLU A 368 33.17 19.53 -16.67
N LYS A 369 31.92 19.52 -17.15
CA LYS A 369 30.76 19.96 -16.37
C LYS A 369 30.43 18.99 -15.23
N LEU A 370 30.53 17.69 -15.48
CA LEU A 370 30.19 16.67 -14.49
C LEU A 370 31.22 16.61 -13.36
N SER A 371 32.52 16.79 -13.65
CA SER A 371 33.57 16.84 -12.63
C SER A 371 33.46 18.06 -11.70
N GLN A 372 32.69 19.09 -12.07
CA GLN A 372 32.42 20.25 -11.22
C GLN A 372 31.23 20.02 -10.26
N LEU A 373 30.46 18.94 -10.44
CA LEU A 373 29.36 18.63 -9.53
C LEU A 373 29.87 18.11 -8.19
N PRO A 374 29.21 18.45 -7.08
CA PRO A 374 29.39 17.75 -5.82
C PRO A 374 29.22 16.24 -5.99
N MET A 375 30.06 15.45 -5.32
CA MET A 375 30.11 13.99 -5.48
C MET A 375 28.77 13.29 -5.22
N ASP A 376 27.97 13.79 -4.27
CA ASP A 376 26.63 13.27 -3.98
C ASP A 376 25.67 13.43 -5.16
N LYS A 377 25.70 14.59 -5.82
CA LYS A 377 24.91 14.82 -7.04
C LYS A 377 25.44 14.03 -8.21
N LEU A 378 26.76 13.99 -8.39
CA LEU A 378 27.38 13.22 -9.46
C LEU A 378 26.95 11.76 -9.37
N PHE A 379 27.04 11.14 -8.20
CA PHE A 379 26.62 9.74 -8.02
C PHE A 379 25.11 9.54 -8.18
N LYS A 380 24.24 10.46 -7.73
CA LYS A 380 22.80 10.35 -8.02
C LYS A 380 22.50 10.41 -9.52
N LEU A 381 23.18 11.29 -10.25
CA LEU A 381 23.04 11.38 -11.71
C LEU A 381 23.57 10.13 -12.39
N LEU A 382 24.74 9.65 -11.98
CA LEU A 382 25.34 8.42 -12.53
C LEU A 382 24.50 7.18 -12.23
N LEU A 383 23.84 7.13 -11.07
CA LEU A 383 22.91 6.06 -10.73
C LEU A 383 21.75 6.03 -11.72
N GLU A 384 21.11 7.18 -11.96
CA GLU A 384 20.04 7.25 -12.95
C GLU A 384 20.54 6.96 -14.38
N MET A 385 21.73 7.45 -14.75
CA MET A 385 22.32 7.12 -16.06
C MET A 385 22.64 5.62 -16.19
N SER A 386 22.94 4.95 -15.08
CA SER A 386 23.26 3.53 -15.05
C SER A 386 22.03 2.62 -15.21
N THR A 387 20.81 3.14 -15.12
CA THR A 387 19.59 2.32 -15.28
C THR A 387 19.07 2.26 -16.71
N HIS A 388 19.53 3.14 -17.62
CA HIS A 388 19.02 3.21 -19.01
C HIS A 388 20.12 3.04 -20.06
N ASN A 389 19.84 2.29 -21.13
CA ASN A 389 20.87 1.89 -22.10
C ASN A 389 21.47 3.07 -22.88
N HIS A 390 20.66 4.06 -23.26
CA HIS A 390 21.15 5.26 -23.97
C HIS A 390 22.11 6.09 -23.12
N SER A 391 21.89 6.17 -21.81
CA SER A 391 22.76 6.92 -20.90
C SER A 391 23.99 6.12 -20.49
N LYS A 392 23.89 4.78 -20.38
CA LYS A 392 25.05 3.89 -20.25
C LYS A 392 26.00 4.00 -21.44
N GLU A 393 25.46 3.96 -22.67
CA GLU A 393 26.26 4.10 -23.89
C GLU A 393 27.04 5.42 -23.89
N HIS A 394 26.39 6.52 -23.51
CA HIS A 394 27.05 7.82 -23.37
C HIS A 394 28.10 7.82 -22.25
N LEU A 395 27.82 7.16 -21.12
CA LEU A 395 28.78 7.03 -20.02
C LEU A 395 30.05 6.28 -20.49
N PHE A 396 29.90 5.17 -21.20
CA PHE A 396 31.03 4.37 -21.68
C PHE A 396 31.85 5.05 -22.77
N ASN A 397 31.19 5.73 -23.72
CA ASN A 397 31.84 6.23 -24.93
C ASN A 397 32.21 7.71 -24.87
N ASN A 398 31.50 8.51 -24.06
CA ASN A 398 31.65 9.97 -24.04
C ASN A 398 32.15 10.51 -22.69
N LEU A 399 32.13 9.70 -21.63
CA LEU A 399 32.53 10.11 -20.28
C LEU A 399 33.65 9.26 -19.66
N PRO A 400 34.77 9.02 -20.39
CA PRO A 400 35.84 8.15 -19.89
C PRO A 400 36.51 8.65 -18.61
N THR A 401 36.60 9.98 -18.41
CA THR A 401 37.19 10.54 -17.18
C THR A 401 36.31 10.30 -15.97
N ILE A 402 34.99 10.43 -16.12
CA ILE A 402 34.04 10.13 -15.04
C ILE A 402 34.09 8.62 -14.70
N MET A 403 34.18 7.76 -15.72
CA MET A 403 34.36 6.32 -15.53
C MET A 403 35.65 6.01 -14.76
N SER A 404 36.81 6.50 -15.23
CA SER A 404 38.09 6.21 -14.60
C SER A 404 38.18 6.80 -13.18
N THR A 405 37.91 8.10 -13.04
CA THR A 405 38.26 8.84 -11.83
C THR A 405 37.19 8.76 -10.75
N ASN A 406 35.90 8.75 -11.10
CA ASN A 406 34.84 8.74 -10.09
C ASN A 406 34.34 7.32 -9.78
N LEU A 407 34.28 6.43 -10.78
CA LEU A 407 33.76 5.07 -10.61
C LEU A 407 34.86 4.02 -10.40
N LEU A 408 35.99 4.09 -11.09
CA LEU A 408 37.01 3.04 -11.03
C LEU A 408 38.16 3.30 -10.04
N GLU A 409 38.44 4.55 -9.71
CA GLU A 409 39.38 4.87 -8.63
C GLU A 409 38.77 4.55 -7.25
N THR A 410 39.55 3.85 -6.43
CA THR A 410 39.27 3.63 -5.00
C THR A 410 39.73 4.84 -4.21
N GLU A 411 38.98 5.93 -4.28
CA GLU A 411 39.10 6.97 -3.25
C GLU A 411 38.60 6.42 -1.91
N ASP A 412 39.16 6.93 -0.80
CA ASP A 412 38.71 6.64 0.57
C ASP A 412 37.31 7.28 0.79
N LEU A 413 36.28 6.68 0.19
CA LEU A 413 34.87 7.06 0.36
C LEU A 413 34.43 6.70 1.78
N ARG A 414 34.77 7.56 2.75
CA ARG A 414 34.37 7.42 4.16
C ARG A 414 32.86 7.55 4.38
N ASN A 415 32.14 8.11 3.40
CA ASN A 415 30.70 8.28 3.46
C ASN A 415 29.99 7.02 2.96
N ASN A 416 29.31 6.31 3.86
CA ASN A 416 28.56 5.09 3.58
C ASN A 416 27.46 5.28 2.51
N GLU A 417 26.81 6.45 2.44
CA GLU A 417 25.79 6.71 1.42
C GLU A 417 26.41 6.76 0.02
N LEU A 418 27.54 7.46 -0.13
CA LEU A 418 28.25 7.53 -1.41
C LEU A 418 28.83 6.17 -1.81
N TRP A 419 29.30 5.39 -0.82
CA TRP A 419 29.74 4.02 -1.03
C TRP A 419 28.63 3.14 -1.61
N ASN A 420 27.44 3.18 -1.01
CA ASN A 420 26.29 2.39 -1.46
C ASN A 420 25.81 2.83 -2.85
N LEU A 421 25.74 4.14 -3.11
CA LEU A 421 25.39 4.65 -4.45
C LEU A 421 26.38 4.15 -5.50
N LYS A 422 27.69 4.22 -5.22
CA LYS A 422 28.72 3.72 -6.13
C LYS A 422 28.60 2.23 -6.39
N LEU A 423 28.31 1.43 -5.36
CA LEU A 423 28.10 0.00 -5.50
C LEU A 423 26.90 -0.31 -6.41
N GLU A 424 25.79 0.40 -6.22
CA GLU A 424 24.57 0.25 -7.03
C GLU A 424 24.80 0.67 -8.49
N ILE A 425 25.54 1.76 -8.73
CA ILE A 425 25.96 2.18 -10.07
C ILE A 425 26.75 1.06 -10.75
N LEU A 426 27.78 0.53 -10.09
CA LEU A 426 28.61 -0.54 -10.65
C LEU A 426 27.79 -1.79 -10.98
N GLN A 427 26.88 -2.17 -10.09
CA GLN A 427 25.98 -3.30 -10.32
C GLN A 427 25.09 -3.06 -11.55
N ASN A 428 24.48 -1.88 -11.67
CA ASN A 428 23.63 -1.52 -12.80
C ASN A 428 24.38 -1.49 -14.13
N LEU A 429 25.64 -1.02 -14.13
CA LEU A 429 26.51 -1.04 -15.31
C LEU A 429 26.89 -2.46 -15.73
N LEU A 430 26.99 -3.40 -14.79
CA LEU A 430 27.29 -4.82 -15.06
C LEU A 430 26.07 -5.64 -15.51
N ASN A 431 24.84 -5.15 -15.30
CA ASN A 431 23.61 -5.90 -15.58
C ASN A 431 23.24 -6.01 -17.08
N ASP A 432 23.89 -5.29 -17.99
CA ASP A 432 23.54 -5.30 -19.41
C ASP A 432 24.78 -5.22 -20.31
N ASP A 433 25.25 -6.39 -20.76
CA ASP A 433 26.45 -6.54 -21.58
C ASP A 433 26.24 -6.16 -23.05
N SER A 434 24.98 -5.90 -23.45
CA SER A 434 24.62 -5.55 -24.83
C SER A 434 24.87 -4.08 -25.18
N VAL A 435 25.17 -3.23 -24.19
CA VAL A 435 25.33 -1.78 -24.40
C VAL A 435 26.67 -1.47 -25.09
N PRO A 436 26.68 -0.71 -26.20
CA PRO A 436 27.91 -0.36 -26.89
C PRO A 436 28.92 0.36 -25.98
N GLY A 437 30.16 -0.12 -25.96
CA GLY A 437 31.23 0.38 -25.11
C GLY A 437 31.42 -0.37 -23.79
N PHE A 438 30.49 -1.26 -23.40
CA PHE A 438 30.60 -2.06 -22.19
C PHE A 438 31.86 -2.93 -22.13
N GLU A 439 32.20 -3.62 -23.23
CA GLU A 439 33.33 -4.56 -23.31
C GLU A 439 34.67 -3.94 -22.90
N PHE A 440 34.86 -2.65 -23.20
CA PHE A 440 36.09 -1.92 -22.85
C PHE A 440 36.24 -1.76 -21.33
N TRP A 441 35.14 -1.55 -20.62
CA TRP A 441 35.12 -1.24 -19.18
C TRP A 441 34.86 -2.46 -18.30
N HIS A 442 34.35 -3.57 -18.86
CA HIS A 442 33.86 -4.72 -18.12
C HIS A 442 34.85 -5.27 -17.07
N GLN A 443 36.12 -5.47 -17.45
CA GLN A 443 37.12 -6.01 -16.52
C GLN A 443 37.36 -5.09 -15.32
N GLU A 444 37.43 -3.78 -15.56
CA GLU A 444 37.69 -2.79 -14.52
C GLU A 444 36.49 -2.60 -13.60
N LEU A 445 35.28 -2.57 -14.17
CA LEU A 445 34.02 -2.52 -13.43
C LEU A 445 33.87 -3.72 -12.51
N THR A 446 34.04 -4.94 -13.03
CA THR A 446 33.96 -6.18 -12.25
C THR A 446 35.01 -6.19 -11.13
N ARG A 447 36.26 -5.82 -11.44
CA ARG A 447 37.32 -5.73 -10.44
C ARG A 447 36.98 -4.75 -9.32
N ASN A 448 36.45 -3.58 -9.65
CA ASN A 448 36.10 -2.56 -8.65
C ASN A 448 34.90 -3.00 -7.81
N TYR A 449 33.84 -3.53 -8.45
CA TYR A 449 32.67 -4.05 -7.78
C TYR A 449 33.01 -5.18 -6.80
N GLU A 450 33.85 -6.15 -7.21
CA GLU A 450 34.31 -7.23 -6.34
C GLU A 450 35.14 -6.71 -5.16
N LEU A 451 36.04 -5.76 -5.40
CA LEU A 451 36.84 -5.12 -4.35
C LEU A 451 35.96 -4.40 -3.33
N MET A 452 34.92 -3.69 -3.77
CA MET A 452 33.98 -3.00 -2.88
C MET A 452 33.07 -3.99 -2.13
N THR A 453 32.63 -5.06 -2.78
CA THR A 453 31.68 -6.03 -2.18
C THR A 453 32.37 -6.97 -1.18
N PHE A 454 33.54 -7.49 -1.53
CA PHE A 454 34.20 -8.57 -0.78
C PHE A 454 35.51 -8.14 -0.09
N GLY A 455 35.98 -6.91 -0.31
CA GLY A 455 37.31 -6.50 0.11
C GLY A 455 38.43 -7.13 -0.74
N ARG A 456 39.68 -7.07 -0.26
CA ARG A 456 40.86 -7.52 -1.01
C ARG A 456 40.71 -8.98 -1.49
N VAL A 457 40.47 -9.11 -2.79
CA VAL A 457 40.50 -10.28 -3.67
C VAL A 457 41.00 -11.57 -2.99
N PHE A 458 40.07 -12.50 -2.74
CA PHE A 458 40.27 -13.84 -2.18
C PHE A 458 41.29 -14.75 -2.90
N ARG A 459 41.89 -14.31 -4.01
CA ARG A 459 42.79 -15.15 -4.83
C ARG A 459 44.29 -15.01 -4.54
N ASN A 460 44.73 -14.03 -3.75
CA ASN A 460 46.18 -13.84 -3.48
C ASN A 460 46.58 -13.94 -2.00
N ALA A 461 45.70 -14.41 -1.12
CA ALA A 461 46.10 -14.80 0.24
C ALA A 461 46.78 -16.18 0.19
N ALA A 462 48.00 -16.24 -0.37
CA ALA A 462 48.89 -17.35 -0.10
C ALA A 462 49.08 -17.42 1.43
N PRO A 463 48.84 -18.59 2.07
CA PRO A 463 48.99 -18.72 3.50
C PRO A 463 50.46 -18.47 3.85
N ARG A 464 50.74 -17.36 4.54
CA ARG A 464 52.02 -17.16 5.20
C ARG A 464 52.05 -18.10 6.39
N VAL A 465 52.64 -19.28 6.19
CA VAL A 465 53.09 -20.13 7.27
C VAL A 465 54.39 -19.49 7.77
N ASP A 466 54.28 -18.70 8.84
CA ASP A 466 55.45 -18.22 9.58
C ASP A 466 56.07 -19.44 10.27
N ILE A 467 57.08 -20.03 9.63
CA ILE A 467 57.95 -21.03 10.26
C ILE A 467 58.86 -20.24 11.19
N ILE A 468 58.53 -20.24 12.48
CA ILE A 468 59.41 -19.76 13.53
C ILE A 468 60.48 -20.85 13.70
N ASP A 469 61.66 -20.62 13.11
CA ASP A 469 62.86 -21.41 13.39
C ASP A 469 63.28 -21.17 14.85
N GLU A 470 62.85 -22.05 15.74
CA GLU A 470 63.48 -22.22 17.05
C GLU A 470 64.88 -22.79 16.85
N THR A 471 65.84 -21.91 16.53
CA THR A 471 67.27 -22.19 16.67
C THR A 471 67.77 -21.54 17.95
N ALA A 472 68.16 -22.37 18.91
CA ALA A 472 69.02 -22.02 20.04
C ALA A 472 70.44 -22.52 19.75
#